data_AF-G0EH08-F1
#
_entry.id   AF-G0EH08-F1
#
_cell.length_a   1.000
_cell.length_b   1.000
_cell.length_c   1.000
_cell.angle_alpha   90.00
_cell.angle_beta   90.00
_cell.angle_gamma   90.00
#
_symmetry.space_group_name_H-M   'P 1'
#
loop_
_entity.id
_entity.type
_entity.pdbx_description
1 polymer ?
#
loop_
_entity_poly.entity_id
_entity_poly.type
_entity_poly.pdbx_seq_one_letter_code
_entity_poly.pdbx_strand_id
1 'polypeptide(L)'
;MTTLNSVRLLEQPLPRPRRDPTGYASARVLEALLEALLALRFLEEGYTRNAAGKAFQAWRALTGALLALERDRILESLRTEEERRWLEEKGIPRVPSSRLKPLARLVEEAGYKDYTHYTSTALDLHDYQYHGPDPSGDMSKYPDPEEAARDVTSILAKLTRIVEEHAKPKLEQAGKWTREHREALEILKQKLRRA
;
A
#
# COMPACT_ATOMS: atom_id res chain seq x y z
N MET A 1 -17.09 17.98 -1.08
CA MET A 1 -16.52 18.05 -2.45
C MET A 1 -15.08 18.54 -2.37
N THR A 2 -14.14 17.63 -2.08
CA THR A 2 -12.71 17.93 -1.86
C THR A 2 -11.82 17.15 -2.84
N THR A 3 -12.32 16.88 -4.04
CA THR A 3 -11.71 15.93 -4.97
C THR A 3 -10.68 16.55 -5.92
N LEU A 4 -10.65 17.88 -6.08
CA LEU A 4 -9.77 18.55 -7.04
C LEU A 4 -8.30 18.64 -6.60
N ASN A 5 -7.98 18.46 -5.31
CA ASN A 5 -6.60 18.57 -4.81
C ASN A 5 -5.86 17.21 -4.79
N SER A 6 -6.58 16.11 -4.55
CA SER A 6 -6.00 14.76 -4.46
C SER A 6 -5.41 14.27 -5.79
N VAL A 7 -6.11 14.54 -6.90
CA VAL A 7 -5.69 14.13 -8.25
C VAL A 7 -4.34 14.80 -8.60
N ARG A 8 -4.20 16.11 -8.36
CA ARG A 8 -2.94 16.81 -8.62
C ARG A 8 -1.75 16.27 -7.84
N LEU A 9 -1.99 15.71 -6.65
CA LEU A 9 -0.93 15.17 -5.80
C LEU A 9 -0.44 13.81 -6.28
N LEU A 10 -1.34 12.96 -6.79
CA LEU A 10 -0.99 11.65 -7.37
C LEU A 10 -0.17 11.79 -8.67
N GLU A 11 -0.43 12.83 -9.45
CA GLU A 11 0.26 13.07 -10.72
C GLU A 11 1.64 13.72 -10.56
N GLN A 12 2.09 14.01 -9.33
CA GLN A 12 3.42 14.58 -9.11
C GLN A 12 4.50 13.52 -9.30
N PRO A 13 5.65 13.88 -9.90
CA PRO A 13 6.79 12.98 -10.00
C PRO A 13 7.26 12.53 -8.61
N LEU A 14 7.43 11.22 -8.44
CA LEU A 14 8.00 10.67 -7.20
C LEU A 14 9.47 11.09 -7.04
N PRO A 15 9.90 11.51 -5.83
CA PRO A 15 11.30 11.71 -5.52
C PRO A 15 12.11 10.44 -5.79
N ARG A 16 13.39 10.57 -6.14
CA ARG A 16 14.23 9.39 -6.34
C ARG A 16 14.59 8.77 -4.98
N PRO A 17 14.20 7.52 -4.68
CA PRO A 17 14.37 6.93 -3.34
C PRO A 17 15.83 6.77 -2.90
N ARG A 18 16.78 6.67 -3.84
CA ARG A 18 18.22 6.66 -3.50
C ARG A 18 18.70 8.03 -2.99
N ARG A 19 18.14 9.13 -3.49
CA ARG A 19 18.53 10.50 -3.13
C ARG A 19 17.71 11.08 -1.98
N ASP A 20 16.40 10.84 -1.98
CA ASP A 20 15.47 11.31 -0.95
C ASP A 20 14.51 10.16 -0.56
N PRO A 21 14.98 9.18 0.23
CA PRO A 21 14.15 8.04 0.65
C PRO A 21 12.92 8.50 1.45
N THR A 22 13.07 9.50 2.31
CA THR A 22 11.98 9.99 3.16
C THR A 22 10.95 10.78 2.38
N GLY A 23 11.36 11.63 1.42
CA GLY A 23 10.44 12.31 0.51
C GLY A 23 9.71 11.32 -0.41
N TYR A 24 10.40 10.30 -0.91
CA TYR A 24 9.76 9.21 -1.64
C TYR A 24 8.72 8.47 -0.78
N ALA A 25 9.09 8.13 0.46
CA ALA A 25 8.17 7.47 1.39
C ALA A 25 6.94 8.32 1.72
N SER A 26 7.13 9.62 1.93
CA SER A 26 6.05 10.60 2.10
C SER A 26 5.07 10.55 0.93
N ALA A 27 5.56 10.71 -0.30
CA ALA A 27 4.73 10.66 -1.49
C ALA A 27 3.98 9.31 -1.64
N ARG A 28 4.65 8.19 -1.36
CA ARG A 28 4.06 6.85 -1.42
C ARG A 28 3.04 6.58 -0.31
N VAL A 29 3.21 7.14 0.89
CA VAL A 29 2.20 7.04 1.97
C VAL A 29 0.97 7.85 1.60
N LEU A 30 1.13 9.07 1.06
CA LEU A 30 0.00 9.85 0.57
C LEU A 30 -0.75 9.11 -0.54
N GLU A 31 -0.02 8.55 -1.51
CA GLU A 31 -0.61 7.72 -2.57
C GLU A 31 -1.38 6.52 -1.99
N ALA A 32 -0.80 5.80 -1.03
CA ALA A 32 -1.46 4.68 -0.37
C ALA A 32 -2.79 5.09 0.29
N LEU A 33 -2.82 6.23 0.99
CA LEU A 33 -4.03 6.76 1.62
C LEU A 33 -5.08 7.19 0.60
N LEU A 34 -4.68 7.84 -0.50
CA LEU A 34 -5.60 8.29 -1.54
C LEU A 34 -6.19 7.11 -2.32
N GLU A 35 -5.38 6.09 -2.65
CA GLU A 35 -5.86 4.88 -3.31
C GLU A 35 -6.79 4.07 -2.38
N ALA A 36 -6.51 4.02 -1.08
CA ALA A 36 -7.42 3.43 -0.09
C ALA A 36 -8.78 4.13 -0.03
N LEU A 37 -8.80 5.47 -0.09
CA LEU A 37 -10.04 6.24 -0.15
C LEU A 37 -10.83 5.99 -1.43
N LEU A 38 -10.14 5.82 -2.56
CA LEU A 38 -10.78 5.44 -3.83
C LEU A 38 -11.34 4.02 -3.78
N ALA A 39 -10.62 3.07 -3.16
CA ALA A 39 -11.11 1.71 -2.96
C ALA A 39 -12.42 1.68 -2.18
N LEU A 40 -12.51 2.41 -1.05
CA LEU A 40 -13.75 2.51 -0.28
C LEU A 40 -14.88 3.17 -1.06
N ARG A 41 -14.59 4.21 -1.86
CA ARG A 41 -15.60 4.80 -2.74
C ARG A 41 -16.16 3.78 -3.73
N PHE A 42 -15.30 3.00 -4.38
CA PHE A 42 -15.75 1.98 -5.31
C PHE A 42 -16.55 0.87 -4.62
N LEU A 43 -16.20 0.48 -3.38
CA LEU A 43 -17.04 -0.44 -2.60
C LEU A 43 -18.43 0.16 -2.30
N GLU A 44 -18.49 1.42 -1.85
CA GLU A 44 -19.75 2.13 -1.58
C GLU A 44 -20.66 2.19 -2.82
N GLU A 45 -20.07 2.25 -4.01
CA GLU A 45 -20.77 2.28 -5.31
C GLU A 45 -21.02 0.88 -5.90
N GLY A 46 -20.59 -0.21 -5.25
CA GLY A 46 -20.78 -1.59 -5.70
C GLY A 46 -19.77 -2.10 -6.74
N TYR A 47 -18.72 -1.34 -7.05
CA TYR A 47 -17.67 -1.72 -8.00
C TYR A 47 -16.54 -2.53 -7.33
N THR A 48 -16.84 -3.75 -6.87
CA THR A 48 -15.91 -4.57 -6.08
C THR A 48 -14.60 -4.89 -6.81
N ARG A 49 -14.61 -5.14 -8.12
CA ARG A 49 -13.39 -5.37 -8.92
C ARG A 49 -12.46 -4.15 -8.90
N ASN A 50 -13.02 -2.96 -9.10
CA ASN A 50 -12.27 -1.70 -9.08
C ASN A 50 -11.75 -1.38 -7.68
N ALA A 51 -12.56 -1.65 -6.65
CA ALA A 51 -12.12 -1.52 -5.27
C ALA A 51 -10.93 -2.43 -4.94
N ALA A 52 -10.96 -3.69 -5.38
CA ALA A 52 -9.86 -4.63 -5.21
C ALA A 52 -8.56 -4.14 -5.88
N GLY A 53 -8.65 -3.66 -7.12
CA GLY A 53 -7.51 -3.05 -7.82
C GLY A 53 -6.92 -1.85 -7.07
N LYS A 54 -7.77 -0.99 -6.51
CA LYS A 54 -7.35 0.17 -5.72
C LYS A 54 -6.75 -0.20 -4.37
N ALA A 55 -7.30 -1.21 -3.69
CA ALA A 55 -6.75 -1.75 -2.46
C ALA A 55 -5.35 -2.36 -2.69
N PHE A 56 -5.16 -3.11 -3.79
CA PHE A 56 -3.85 -3.62 -4.18
C PHE A 56 -2.85 -2.50 -4.47
N GLN A 57 -3.25 -1.47 -5.21
CA GLN A 57 -2.41 -0.29 -5.49
C GLN A 57 -2.01 0.42 -4.20
N ALA A 58 -2.95 0.62 -3.27
CA ALA A 58 -2.69 1.19 -1.96
C ALA A 58 -1.67 0.37 -1.16
N TRP A 59 -1.83 -0.95 -1.12
CA TRP A 59 -0.89 -1.84 -0.44
C TRP A 59 0.52 -1.78 -1.03
N ARG A 60 0.63 -1.83 -2.37
CA ARG A 60 1.91 -1.70 -3.09
C ARG A 60 2.55 -0.31 -2.87
N ALA A 61 1.74 0.73 -2.71
CA ALA A 61 2.18 2.06 -2.30
C ALA A 61 2.80 2.08 -0.91
N LEU A 62 2.10 1.51 0.06
CA LEU A 62 2.62 1.33 1.39
C LEU A 62 3.92 0.52 1.39
N THR A 63 4.01 -0.61 0.66
CA THR A 63 5.24 -1.42 0.60
C THR A 63 6.44 -0.58 0.12
N GLY A 64 6.27 0.23 -0.93
CA GLY A 64 7.33 1.11 -1.42
C GLY A 64 7.77 2.13 -0.37
N ALA A 65 6.83 2.70 0.37
CA ALA A 65 7.14 3.64 1.44
C ALA A 65 7.92 3.00 2.59
N LEU A 66 7.49 1.83 3.06
CA LEU A 66 8.12 1.12 4.16
C LEU A 66 9.53 0.66 3.80
N LEU A 67 9.73 0.12 2.59
CA LEU A 67 11.06 -0.24 2.09
C LEU A 67 12.01 0.97 2.03
N ALA A 68 11.48 2.17 1.75
CA ALA A 68 12.28 3.38 1.75
C ALA A 68 12.56 3.92 3.16
N LEU A 69 11.59 3.86 4.08
CA LEU A 69 11.76 4.28 5.48
C LEU A 69 12.70 3.36 6.26
N GLU A 70 12.71 2.07 5.93
CA GLU A 70 13.57 1.06 6.57
C GLU A 70 14.78 0.69 5.69
N ARG A 71 15.06 1.48 4.65
CA ARG A 71 16.06 1.14 3.63
C ARG A 71 17.38 0.70 4.24
N ASP A 72 17.93 1.49 5.14
CA ASP A 72 19.27 1.25 5.68
C ASP A 72 19.30 -0.04 6.51
N ARG A 73 18.29 -0.25 7.38
CA ARG A 73 18.11 -1.51 8.14
C ARG A 73 17.98 -2.73 7.23
N ILE A 74 17.21 -2.61 6.14
CA ILE A 74 17.01 -3.71 5.20
C ILE A 74 18.31 -3.99 4.43
N LEU A 75 19.06 -2.97 3.99
CA LEU A 75 20.32 -3.17 3.29
C LEU A 75 21.38 -3.83 4.17
N GLU A 76 21.37 -3.57 5.47
CA GLU A 76 22.22 -4.23 6.46
C GLU A 76 21.89 -5.72 6.61
N SER A 77 20.63 -6.13 6.45
CA SER A 77 20.22 -7.54 6.60
C SER A 77 20.49 -8.41 5.37
N LEU A 78 20.67 -7.80 4.19
CA LEU A 78 20.95 -8.52 2.94
C LEU A 78 22.35 -9.14 2.94
N ARG A 79 22.52 -10.28 2.26
CA ARG A 79 23.79 -11.02 2.30
C ARG A 79 24.75 -10.59 1.21
N THR A 80 24.22 -10.27 0.05
CA THR A 80 25.03 -10.03 -1.15
C THR A 80 24.90 -8.59 -1.65
N GLU A 81 25.95 -8.11 -2.32
CA GLU A 81 25.93 -6.80 -2.97
C GLU A 81 24.92 -6.74 -4.13
N GLU A 82 24.70 -7.87 -4.81
CA GLU A 82 23.69 -7.97 -5.87
C GLU A 82 22.27 -7.73 -5.34
N GLU A 83 21.92 -8.33 -4.19
CA GLU A 83 20.62 -8.10 -3.55
C GLU A 83 20.43 -6.64 -3.14
N ARG A 84 21.48 -6.03 -2.54
CA ARG A 84 21.47 -4.61 -2.15
C ARG A 84 21.24 -3.71 -3.36
N ARG A 85 22.05 -3.90 -4.40
CA ARG A 85 21.93 -3.14 -5.65
C ARG A 85 20.56 -3.33 -6.31
N TRP A 86 20.06 -4.55 -6.35
CA TRP A 86 18.73 -4.83 -6.91
C TRP A 86 17.63 -4.12 -6.12
N LEU A 87 17.68 -4.15 -4.79
CA LEU A 87 16.70 -3.50 -3.94
C LEU A 87 16.69 -1.99 -4.18
N GLU A 88 17.86 -1.34 -4.22
CA GLU A 88 17.96 0.10 -4.43
C GLU A 88 17.55 0.54 -5.84
N GLU A 89 17.96 -0.19 -6.88
CA GLU A 89 17.74 0.21 -8.28
C GLU A 89 16.37 -0.21 -8.82
N LYS A 90 15.81 -1.32 -8.32
CA LYS A 90 14.59 -1.93 -8.87
C LYS A 90 13.54 -2.21 -7.80
N GLY A 91 13.92 -2.74 -6.64
CA GLY A 91 13.00 -3.14 -5.58
C GLY A 91 12.18 -1.96 -5.04
N ILE A 92 12.85 -1.00 -4.40
CA ILE A 92 12.21 0.19 -3.80
C ILE A 92 11.50 1.06 -4.86
N PRO A 93 12.12 1.41 -6.01
CA PRO A 93 11.48 2.32 -6.95
C PRO A 93 10.30 1.73 -7.73
N ARG A 94 10.28 0.41 -7.95
CA ARG A 94 9.25 -0.22 -8.81
C ARG A 94 8.25 -1.07 -8.04
N VAL A 95 8.65 -1.66 -6.91
CA VAL A 95 7.83 -2.60 -6.12
C VAL A 95 7.10 -3.61 -7.04
N PRO A 96 7.80 -4.40 -7.88
CA PRO A 96 7.14 -5.20 -8.91
C PRO A 96 6.25 -6.28 -8.28
N SER A 97 5.04 -6.47 -8.81
CA SER A 97 4.05 -7.43 -8.29
C SER A 97 4.60 -8.86 -8.23
N SER A 98 5.37 -9.26 -9.25
CA SER A 98 6.05 -10.58 -9.31
C SER A 98 7.10 -10.79 -8.21
N ARG A 99 7.54 -9.75 -7.51
CA ARG A 99 8.45 -9.83 -6.36
C ARG A 99 7.84 -9.25 -5.08
N LEU A 100 6.51 -9.10 -5.03
CA LEU A 100 5.88 -8.48 -3.86
C LEU A 100 6.02 -9.34 -2.60
N LYS A 101 5.91 -10.68 -2.73
CA LYS A 101 6.13 -11.61 -1.60
C LYS A 101 7.54 -11.49 -0.97
N PRO A 102 8.65 -11.57 -1.72
CA PRO A 102 9.97 -11.39 -1.11
C PRO A 102 10.19 -9.98 -0.56
N LEU A 103 9.66 -8.92 -1.20
CA LEU A 103 9.72 -7.56 -0.64
C LEU A 103 8.93 -7.44 0.68
N ALA A 104 7.77 -8.07 0.77
CA ALA A 104 6.97 -8.11 2.00
C ALA A 104 7.68 -8.83 3.15
N ARG A 105 8.48 -9.86 2.86
CA ARG A 105 9.33 -10.50 3.88
C ARG A 105 10.36 -9.53 4.45
N LEU A 106 11.02 -8.74 3.61
CA LEU A 106 11.98 -7.72 4.08
C LEU A 106 11.29 -6.69 4.99
N VAL A 107 10.06 -6.28 4.66
CA VAL A 107 9.26 -5.38 5.49
C VAL A 107 8.88 -6.07 6.81
N GLU A 108 8.45 -7.31 6.79
CA GLU A 108 8.11 -8.07 8.00
C GLU A 108 9.31 -8.26 8.93
N GLU A 109 10.46 -8.64 8.39
CA GLU A 109 11.74 -8.76 9.10
C GLU A 109 12.22 -7.42 9.67
N ALA A 110 11.85 -6.29 9.05
CA ALA A 110 12.12 -4.96 9.58
C ALA A 110 11.23 -4.57 10.78
N GLY A 111 10.27 -5.42 11.17
CA GLY A 111 9.46 -5.27 12.39
C GLY A 111 7.94 -5.10 12.15
N TYR A 112 7.47 -5.26 10.92
CA TYR A 112 6.07 -5.05 10.54
C TYR A 112 5.31 -6.37 10.60
N LYS A 113 4.79 -6.72 11.77
CA LYS A 113 4.17 -8.02 12.03
C LYS A 113 3.00 -8.33 11.07
N ASP A 114 2.96 -9.58 10.60
CA ASP A 114 1.94 -10.17 9.73
C ASP A 114 1.87 -9.54 8.32
N TYR A 115 2.85 -8.72 7.93
CA TYR A 115 2.85 -8.02 6.64
C TYR A 115 2.82 -8.99 5.44
N THR A 116 3.43 -10.17 5.56
CA THR A 116 3.43 -11.18 4.49
C THR A 116 2.05 -11.81 4.27
N HIS A 117 1.28 -11.98 5.35
CA HIS A 117 -0.09 -12.49 5.30
C HIS A 117 -0.99 -11.54 4.51
N TYR A 118 -1.05 -10.26 4.90
CA TYR A 118 -1.85 -9.25 4.19
C TYR A 118 -1.35 -8.99 2.77
N THR A 119 -0.06 -9.17 2.51
CA THR A 119 0.47 -9.12 1.13
C THR A 119 -0.08 -10.27 0.27
N SER A 120 -0.29 -11.44 0.84
CA SER A 120 -0.90 -12.56 0.11
C SER A 120 -2.35 -12.24 -0.24
N THR A 121 -3.12 -11.71 0.71
CA THR A 121 -4.49 -11.22 0.46
C THR A 121 -4.51 -10.13 -0.60
N ALA A 122 -3.55 -9.19 -0.60
CA ALA A 122 -3.47 -8.16 -1.63
C ALA A 122 -3.23 -8.74 -3.03
N LEU A 123 -2.47 -9.84 -3.14
CA LEU A 123 -2.28 -10.55 -4.41
C LEU A 123 -3.53 -11.31 -4.84
N ASP A 124 -4.28 -11.90 -3.91
CA ASP A 124 -5.56 -12.52 -4.23
C ASP A 124 -6.55 -11.48 -4.79
N LEU A 125 -6.61 -10.28 -4.19
CA LEU A 125 -7.41 -9.15 -4.71
C LEU A 125 -6.91 -8.62 -6.06
N HIS A 126 -5.60 -8.66 -6.29
CA HIS A 126 -5.02 -8.32 -7.59
C HIS A 126 -5.51 -9.26 -8.69
N ASP A 127 -5.66 -10.54 -8.40
CA ASP A 127 -6.20 -11.50 -9.37
C ASP A 127 -7.72 -11.32 -9.51
N TYR A 128 -8.43 -11.08 -8.40
CA TYR A 128 -9.87 -10.76 -8.41
C TYR A 128 -10.22 -9.55 -9.27
N GLN A 129 -9.38 -8.50 -9.33
CA GLN A 129 -9.71 -7.31 -10.11
C GLN A 129 -9.92 -7.63 -11.61
N TYR A 130 -9.31 -8.70 -12.11
CA TYR A 130 -9.41 -9.13 -13.52
C TYR A 130 -10.54 -10.14 -13.74
N HIS A 131 -10.80 -11.01 -12.76
CA HIS A 131 -11.73 -12.14 -12.91
C HIS A 131 -13.09 -11.90 -12.26
N GLY A 132 -13.12 -11.17 -11.14
CA GLY A 132 -14.32 -10.94 -10.33
C GLY A 132 -14.76 -12.17 -9.55
N PRO A 133 -16.05 -12.21 -9.15
CA PRO A 133 -16.64 -13.35 -8.45
C PRO A 133 -16.49 -14.63 -9.24
N ASP A 134 -16.04 -15.68 -8.57
CA ASP A 134 -15.75 -16.98 -9.16
C ASP A 134 -16.17 -18.14 -8.24
N PRO A 135 -17.43 -18.60 -8.32
CA PRO A 135 -17.92 -19.69 -7.50
C PRO A 135 -17.19 -21.02 -7.70
N SER A 136 -16.54 -21.26 -8.85
CA SER A 136 -15.75 -22.49 -9.06
C SER A 136 -14.34 -22.38 -8.47
N GLY A 137 -13.82 -21.16 -8.37
CA GLY A 137 -12.51 -20.86 -7.77
C GLY A 137 -11.32 -21.12 -8.71
N ASP A 138 -11.57 -21.26 -10.01
CA ASP A 138 -10.56 -21.61 -11.02
C ASP A 138 -9.67 -20.40 -11.38
N MET A 139 -10.25 -19.21 -11.39
CA MET A 139 -9.66 -17.95 -11.83
C MET A 139 -9.52 -16.93 -10.70
N SER A 140 -10.38 -16.99 -9.67
CA SER A 140 -10.29 -16.14 -8.49
C SER A 140 -10.49 -16.92 -7.19
N LYS A 141 -9.93 -16.42 -6.08
CA LYS A 141 -10.14 -16.98 -4.74
C LYS A 141 -11.47 -16.57 -4.10
N TYR A 142 -12.19 -15.65 -4.72
CA TYR A 142 -13.41 -15.07 -4.16
C TYR A 142 -14.65 -15.64 -4.86
N PRO A 143 -15.49 -16.41 -4.17
CA PRO A 143 -16.70 -16.99 -4.75
C PRO A 143 -17.75 -15.92 -5.08
N ASP A 144 -17.76 -14.83 -4.31
CA ASP A 144 -18.76 -13.77 -4.39
C ASP A 144 -18.14 -12.37 -4.15
N PRO A 145 -18.84 -11.28 -4.49
CA PRO A 145 -18.40 -9.92 -4.21
C PRO A 145 -18.24 -9.61 -2.71
N GLU A 146 -19.03 -10.23 -1.84
CA GLU A 146 -19.03 -9.97 -0.41
C GLU A 146 -17.72 -10.39 0.26
N GLU A 147 -17.18 -11.57 -0.07
CA GLU A 147 -15.87 -12.02 0.43
C GLU A 147 -14.73 -11.10 -0.05
N ALA A 148 -14.78 -10.65 -1.31
CA ALA A 148 -13.80 -9.70 -1.83
C ALA A 148 -13.88 -8.34 -1.11
N ALA A 149 -15.09 -7.87 -0.82
CA ALA A 149 -15.30 -6.63 -0.07
C ALA A 149 -14.75 -6.72 1.36
N ARG A 150 -14.91 -7.87 2.04
CA ARG A 150 -14.34 -8.10 3.38
C ARG A 150 -12.82 -8.00 3.36
N ASP A 151 -12.16 -8.63 2.39
CA ASP A 151 -10.70 -8.58 2.28
C ASP A 151 -10.18 -7.20 1.88
N VAL A 152 -10.87 -6.49 1.01
CA VAL A 152 -10.58 -5.07 0.74
C VAL A 152 -10.60 -4.28 2.06
N THR A 153 -11.69 -4.34 2.81
CA THR A 153 -11.82 -3.60 4.09
C THR A 153 -10.75 -4.02 5.09
N SER A 154 -10.45 -5.31 5.21
CA SER A 154 -9.41 -5.87 6.09
C SER A 154 -8.02 -5.31 5.77
N ILE A 155 -7.64 -5.31 4.50
CA ILE A 155 -6.34 -4.76 4.04
C ILE A 155 -6.27 -3.26 4.31
N LEU A 156 -7.32 -2.50 4.00
CA LEU A 156 -7.33 -1.06 4.22
C LEU A 156 -7.26 -0.70 5.71
N ALA A 157 -7.89 -1.51 6.58
CA ALA A 157 -7.77 -1.36 8.03
C ALA A 157 -6.33 -1.63 8.52
N LYS A 158 -5.68 -2.70 8.03
CA LYS A 158 -4.28 -2.99 8.36
C LYS A 158 -3.34 -1.90 7.83
N LEU A 159 -3.52 -1.45 6.59
CA LEU A 159 -2.77 -0.34 5.99
C LEU A 159 -2.87 0.91 6.86
N THR A 160 -4.09 1.27 7.28
CA THR A 160 -4.34 2.43 8.14
C THR A 160 -3.59 2.34 9.46
N ARG A 161 -3.62 1.18 10.12
CA ARG A 161 -2.86 0.94 11.37
C ARG A 161 -1.36 1.07 11.15
N ILE A 162 -0.81 0.47 10.09
CA ILE A 162 0.62 0.57 9.79
C ILE A 162 1.03 2.03 9.54
N VAL A 163 0.22 2.78 8.78
CA VAL A 163 0.50 4.20 8.54
C VAL A 163 0.51 4.97 9.85
N GLU A 164 -0.46 4.75 10.72
CA GLU A 164 -0.59 5.46 12.00
C GLU A 164 0.53 5.11 13.00
N GLU A 165 0.85 3.83 13.15
CA GLU A 165 1.78 3.32 14.16
C GLU A 165 3.25 3.44 13.74
N HIS A 166 3.54 3.37 12.43
CA HIS A 166 4.92 3.28 11.94
C HIS A 166 5.32 4.41 10.98
N ALA A 167 4.55 4.63 9.91
CA ALA A 167 4.97 5.59 8.87
C ALA A 167 4.82 7.04 9.34
N LYS A 168 3.70 7.39 9.96
CA LYS A 168 3.39 8.74 10.43
C LYS A 168 4.43 9.28 11.41
N PRO A 169 4.82 8.58 12.51
CA PRO A 169 5.82 9.11 13.44
C PRO A 169 7.17 9.42 12.78
N LYS A 170 7.64 8.53 11.89
CA LYS A 170 8.89 8.73 11.14
C LYS A 170 8.81 9.93 10.19
N LEU A 171 7.68 10.10 9.51
CA LEU A 171 7.46 11.22 8.60
C LEU A 171 7.26 12.56 9.34
N GLU A 172 6.60 12.55 10.51
CA GLU A 172 6.46 13.74 11.36
C GLU A 172 7.83 14.19 11.89
N GLN A 173 8.64 13.25 12.40
CA GLN A 173 10.01 13.53 12.85
C GLN A 173 10.88 14.14 11.74
N ALA A 174 10.69 13.71 10.50
CA ALA A 174 11.42 14.22 9.34
C ALA A 174 10.82 15.49 8.72
N GLY A 175 9.72 16.04 9.26
CA GLY A 175 9.04 17.20 8.68
C GLY A 175 8.40 16.93 7.30
N LYS A 176 8.09 15.67 7.00
CA LYS A 176 7.53 15.19 5.72
C LYS A 176 6.08 14.69 5.84
N TRP A 177 5.46 14.80 7.01
CA TRP A 177 4.03 14.56 7.20
C TRP A 177 3.25 15.85 6.98
N THR A 178 2.53 15.94 5.86
CA THR A 178 1.84 17.16 5.47
C THR A 178 0.38 17.20 5.94
N ARG A 179 -0.31 18.32 5.70
CA ARG A 179 -1.74 18.45 5.96
C ARG A 179 -2.56 17.43 5.16
N GLU A 180 -2.18 17.18 3.92
CA GLU A 180 -2.87 16.26 3.01
C GLU A 180 -2.82 14.81 3.54
N HIS A 181 -1.70 14.41 4.13
CA HIS A 181 -1.57 13.11 4.81
C HIS A 181 -2.54 13.02 5.99
N ARG A 182 -2.56 14.06 6.84
CA ARG A 182 -3.44 14.13 8.01
C ARG A 182 -4.91 14.05 7.60
N GLU A 183 -5.32 14.84 6.61
CA GLU A 183 -6.69 14.86 6.10
C GLU A 183 -7.08 13.50 5.50
N ALA A 184 -6.23 12.92 4.64
CA ALA A 184 -6.50 11.62 4.02
C ALA A 184 -6.61 10.49 5.05
N LEU A 185 -5.70 10.44 6.04
CA LEU A 185 -5.73 9.45 7.11
C LEU A 185 -7.00 9.58 7.97
N GLU A 186 -7.37 10.81 8.36
CA GLU A 186 -8.57 11.01 9.18
C GLU A 186 -9.87 10.66 8.44
N ILE A 187 -9.98 11.01 7.16
CA ILE A 187 -11.14 10.61 6.34
C ILE A 187 -11.18 9.09 6.19
N LEU A 188 -10.03 8.44 5.96
CA LEU A 188 -9.96 6.99 5.80
C LEU A 188 -10.41 6.28 7.08
N LYS A 189 -9.92 6.71 8.25
CA LYS A 189 -10.36 6.18 9.55
C LYS A 189 -11.85 6.38 9.79
N GLN A 190 -12.41 7.54 9.40
CA GLN A 190 -13.84 7.79 9.53
C GLN A 190 -14.68 6.87 8.65
N LYS A 191 -14.26 6.63 7.40
CA LYS A 191 -14.95 5.71 6.48
C LYS A 191 -14.87 4.26 6.94
N LEU A 192 -13.69 3.79 7.36
CA LEU A 192 -13.50 2.42 7.84
C LEU A 192 -14.30 2.10 9.11
N ARG A 193 -14.59 3.09 9.98
CA ARG A 193 -15.48 2.90 11.13
C ARG A 193 -16.95 2.65 10.75
N ARG A 194 -17.32 2.93 9.50
CA ARG A 194 -18.68 2.79 8.98
C ARG A 194 -18.82 1.63 7.98
N ALA A 195 -17.70 1.01 7.61
CA ALA A 195 -17.60 -0.05 6.61
C ALA A 195 -17.74 -1.44 7.24
#